data_AF-A0A395HQL6-F1
#
_entry.id   AF-A0A395HQL6-F1
#
_cell.length_a   1.000
_cell.length_b   1.000
_cell.length_c   1.000
_cell.angle_alpha   90.00
_cell.angle_beta   90.00
_cell.angle_gamma   90.00
#
_symmetry.space_group_name_H-M   'P 1'
#
loop_
_entity.id
_entity.type
_entity.pdbx_description
1 polymer ?
#
loop_
_entity_poly.entity_id
_entity_poly.type
_entity_poly.pdbx_seq_one_letter_code
_entity_poly.pdbx_strand_id
1 'polypeptide(L)' 'MPDRQRIYYTFDSAESYMHLQDQVVKIIQEDTGKEFWICNRALPPSCYPPPLTTDTIDKLKELDGVKVGNLDED' A
#
# COMPACT_ATOMS: atom_id res chain seq x y z
N MET A 1 -1.26 20.47 8.23
CA MET A 1 -2.09 19.32 7.77
C MET A 1 -1.11 18.25 7.36
N PRO A 2 -1.26 16.98 7.79
CA PRO A 2 -0.32 15.94 7.37
C PRO A 2 -0.38 15.85 5.85
N ASP A 3 0.77 16.04 5.21
CA ASP A 3 0.92 15.86 3.76
C ASP A 3 0.60 14.39 3.48
N ARG A 4 -0.56 14.14 2.87
CA ARG A 4 -1.06 12.80 2.57
C ARG A 4 -0.97 12.58 1.07
N GLN A 5 -0.21 11.59 0.66
CA GLN A 5 0.07 11.32 -0.74
C GLN A 5 -0.79 10.17 -1.23
N ARG A 6 -1.23 10.26 -2.48
CA ARG A 6 -1.92 9.15 -3.15
C ARG A 6 -0.88 8.22 -3.74
N ILE A 7 -0.99 6.95 -3.36
CA ILE A 7 -0.10 5.90 -3.83
C ILE A 7 -0.93 4.72 -4.32
N TYR A 8 -0.31 3.89 -5.14
CA TYR A 8 -0.71 2.51 -5.30
C TYR A 8 0.39 1.61 -4.75
N TYR A 9 0.01 0.42 -4.29
CA TYR A 9 0.99 -0.60 -3.94
C TYR A 9 0.66 -1.92 -4.64
N THR A 10 1.70 -2.70 -4.87
CA THR A 10 1.60 -4.08 -5.33
C THR A 10 2.75 -4.88 -4.70
N PHE A 11 2.86 -6.15 -5.04
CA PHE A 11 3.90 -7.02 -4.50
C PHE A 11 4.84 -7.44 -5.62
N ASP A 12 6.09 -7.74 -5.29
CA ASP A 12 7.05 -8.23 -6.29
C ASP A 12 6.66 -9.61 -6.81
N SER A 13 6.18 -10.48 -5.91
CA SER A 13 5.86 -11.88 -6.18
C SER A 13 4.57 -12.31 -5.47
N ALA A 14 3.97 -13.40 -5.95
CA ALA A 14 2.78 -13.99 -5.31
C ALA A 14 3.06 -14.47 -3.87
N GLU A 15 4.27 -14.93 -3.59
CA GLU A 15 4.73 -15.29 -2.24
C GLU A 15 4.73 -14.06 -1.31
N SER A 16 5.35 -12.96 -1.75
CA SER A 16 5.32 -11.70 -1.02
C SER A 16 3.90 -11.23 -0.72
N TYR A 17 2.97 -11.36 -1.68
CA TYR A 17 1.55 -11.08 -1.44
C TYR A 17 0.96 -11.97 -0.34
N MET A 18 1.20 -13.28 -0.37
CA MET A 18 0.66 -14.21 0.63
C MET A 18 1.20 -13.95 2.04
N HIS A 19 2.45 -13.50 2.17
CA HIS A 19 3.09 -13.26 3.46
C HIS A 19 2.90 -11.84 4.00
N LEU A 20 2.83 -10.82 3.14
CA LEU A 20 2.87 -9.42 3.54
C LEU A 20 1.51 -8.72 3.44
N GLN A 21 0.53 -9.25 2.71
CA GLN A 21 -0.76 -8.57 2.50
C GLN A 21 -1.45 -8.20 3.81
N ASP A 22 -1.49 -9.10 4.79
CA ASP A 22 -2.11 -8.81 6.10
C ASP A 22 -1.39 -7.67 6.83
N GLN A 23 -0.06 -7.69 6.83
CA GLN A 23 0.77 -6.65 7.42
C GLN A 23 0.58 -5.29 6.73
N VAL A 24 0.57 -5.26 5.39
CA VAL A 24 0.33 -4.05 4.60
C VAL A 24 -1.05 -3.48 4.88
N VAL A 25 -2.08 -4.33 4.90
CA VAL A 25 -3.45 -3.93 5.20
C VAL A 25 -3.54 -3.30 6.59
N LYS A 26 -2.91 -3.93 7.59
CA LYS A 26 -2.89 -3.43 8.96
C LYS A 26 -2.21 -2.07 9.08
N ILE A 27 -1.04 -1.89 8.47
CA ILE A 27 -0.31 -0.61 8.45
C ILE A 27 -1.19 0.51 7.88
N ILE A 28 -1.88 0.25 6.77
CA ILE A 28 -2.76 1.22 6.11
C ILE A 28 -4.01 1.50 6.95
N GLN A 29 -4.57 0.48 7.60
CA GLN A 29 -5.72 0.62 8.49
C GLN A 29 -5.37 1.46 9.72
N GLU A 30 -4.19 1.28 10.31
CA GLU A 30 -3.72 2.07 11.46
C GLU A 30 -3.55 3.56 11.09
N ASP A 31 -3.11 3.87 9.87
CA ASP A 31 -2.95 5.26 9.40
C ASP A 31 -4.27 5.94 9.02
N THR A 32 -5.18 5.19 8.37
CA THR A 32 -6.34 5.78 7.68
C THR A 32 -7.69 5.45 8.31
N GLY A 33 -7.76 4.41 9.15
CA GLY A 33 -9.00 3.87 9.69
C GLY A 33 -9.94 3.27 8.64
N LYS A 34 -9.46 3.02 7.41
CA LYS A 34 -10.26 2.44 6.34
C LYS A 34 -10.01 0.96 6.23
N GLU A 35 -11.09 0.17 6.26
CA GLU A 35 -11.00 -1.29 6.22
C GLU A 35 -10.78 -1.85 4.81
N PHE A 36 -11.25 -1.14 3.78
CA PHE A 36 -11.25 -1.61 2.38
C PHE A 36 -10.87 -0.51 1.41
N TRP A 37 -10.22 -0.91 0.31
CA TRP A 37 -9.91 -0.09 -0.85
C TRP A 37 -9.92 -0.92 -2.12
N ILE A 38 -9.88 -0.22 -3.26
CA ILE A 38 -9.95 -0.86 -4.58
C ILE A 38 -8.64 -1.60 -4.83
N CYS A 39 -8.74 -2.87 -5.21
CA CYS A 39 -7.64 -3.65 -5.75
C CYS A 39 -8.05 -4.28 -7.08
N ASN A 40 -7.12 -4.39 -8.02
CA ASN A 40 -7.37 -5.14 -9.25
C ASN A 40 -7.44 -6.66 -8.97
N ARG A 41 -7.86 -7.43 -9.98
CA ARG A 41 -7.98 -8.90 -9.87
C ARG A 41 -6.71 -9.64 -10.33
N ALA A 42 -5.56 -8.97 -10.35
CA ALA A 42 -4.29 -9.59 -10.73
C ALA A 42 -3.67 -10.34 -9.54
N LEU A 43 -2.68 -11.19 -9.81
CA LEU A 43 -1.85 -11.84 -8.80
C LEU A 43 -0.37 -11.59 -9.13
N PRO A 44 0.35 -10.79 -8.32
CA PRO A 44 -0.12 -10.04 -7.16
C PRO A 44 -1.07 -8.87 -7.55
N PRO A 45 -2.02 -8.50 -6.68
CA PRO A 45 -2.91 -7.39 -6.96
C PRO A 45 -2.20 -6.04 -6.83
N SER A 46 -2.64 -5.06 -7.61
CA SER A 46 -2.37 -3.65 -7.43
C SER A 46 -3.54 -3.02 -6.68
N CYS A 47 -3.24 -2.41 -5.54
CA CYS A 47 -4.20 -1.83 -4.63
C CYS A 47 -4.02 -0.32 -4.52
N TYR A 48 -5.13 0.39 -4.38
CA TYR A 48 -5.22 1.85 -4.38
C TYR A 48 -5.80 2.33 -3.05
N PRO A 49 -4.98 2.36 -1.98
CA PRO A 49 -5.45 2.78 -0.67
C PRO A 49 -5.83 4.27 -0.64
N PRO A 50 -6.58 4.70 0.39
CA PRO A 50 -6.74 6.13 0.70
C PRO A 50 -5.39 6.85 0.85
N PRO A 51 -5.36 8.19 0.74
CA PRO A 51 -4.15 8.98 0.91
C PRO A 51 -3.46 8.69 2.26
N LEU A 52 -2.20 8.28 2.19
CA LEU A 52 -1.38 7.86 3.33
C LEU A 52 -0.42 8.96 3.74
N THR A 53 -0.03 8.98 5.01
CA THR A 53 1.07 9.83 5.46
C THR A 53 2.42 9.35 4.91
N THR A 54 3.39 10.26 4.79
CA THR A 54 4.74 9.93 4.32
C THR A 54 5.41 8.86 5.20
N ASP A 55 5.17 8.87 6.52
CA ASP A 55 5.66 7.85 7.46
C ASP A 55 5.16 6.45 7.11
N THR A 56 3.85 6.32 6.83
CA THR A 56 3.23 5.06 6.42
C THR A 56 3.73 4.61 5.06
N ILE A 57 3.95 5.53 4.13
CA ILE A 57 4.51 5.22 2.80
C ILE A 57 5.94 4.70 2.93
N ASP A 58 6.76 5.28 3.80
CA ASP A 58 8.12 4.85 4.05
C ASP A 58 8.15 3.44 4.64
N LYS A 59 7.33 3.17 5.66
CA LYS A 59 7.14 1.83 6.23
C LYS A 59 6.75 0.78 5.20
N LEU A 60 5.87 1.13 4.26
CA LEU A 60 5.48 0.21 3.18
C LEU A 60 6.63 -0.05 2.19
N LYS A 61 7.51 0.92 1.95
CA LYS A 61 8.70 0.77 1.10
C LYS A 61 9.82 -0.02 1.79
N GLU A 62 9.87 -0.01 3.11
CA GLU A 62 10.81 -0.82 3.89
C GLU A 62 10.45 -2.32 3.89
N LEU A 63 9.23 -2.69 3.49
CA LEU A 63 8.82 -4.10 3.37
C LEU A 63 9.44 -4.72 2.11
N ASP A 64 10.38 -5.65 2.32
CA ASP A 64 10.99 -6.42 1.23
C ASP A 64 9.93 -7.25 0.50
N GLY A 65 9.66 -6.89 -0.77
CA GLY A 65 8.62 -7.52 -1.60
C GLY A 65 7.36 -6.68 -1.81
N VAL A 66 7.28 -5.46 -1.26
CA VAL A 66 6.22 -4.48 -1.58
C VAL A 66 6.76 -3.41 -2.52
N LYS A 67 6.00 -3.11 -3.58
CA LYS A 67 6.29 -2.04 -4.54
C LYS A 67 5.27 -0.93 -4.38
N VAL A 68 5.73 0.27 -4.04
CA VAL A 68 4.88 1.46 -3.89
C VAL A 68 5.16 2.44 -5.02
N GLY A 69 4.12 2.91 -5.69
CA GLY A 69 4.21 3.97 -6.70
C GLY A 69 3.31 5.16 -6.35
N ASN A 70 3.78 6.37 -6.63
CA ASN A 70 3.01 7.59 -6.41
C ASN A 70 2.00 7.79 -7.55
N LEU A 71 0.81 8.30 -7.23
CA LEU A 71 -0.25 8.63 -8.20
C LEU A 71 -0.39 10.14 -8.44
N ASP A 72 0.32 10.96 -7.65
CA ASP A 72 0.29 12.43 -7.74
C ASP A 72 1.45 13.01 -8.60
N GLU A 73 2.29 12.16 -9.20
CA GLU A 73 3.29 12.62 -10.19
C GLU A 73 2.67 12.58 -11.60
N ASP A 74 2.14 13.73 -12.03
CA ASP A 74 1.87 14.11 -13.43
C ASP A 74 2.71 15.36 -13.78
#